data_AF-A0A2U3KS44-F1
#
_entry.id   AF-A0A2U3KS44-F1
#
_cell.length_a   1.000
_cell.length_b   1.000
_cell.length_c   1.000
_cell.angle_alpha   90.00
_cell.angle_beta   90.00
_cell.angle_gamma   90.00
#
_symmetry.space_group_name_H-M   'P 1'
#
loop_
_entity.id
_entity.type
_entity.pdbx_description
1 polymer ?
#
loop_
_entity_poly.entity_id
_entity_poly.type
_entity_poly.pdbx_seq_one_letter_code
_entity_poly.pdbx_strand_id
1 'polypeptide(L)'
;MAAASTLLCIHRDPPQLNVLKEKGYALITATHGSHGLRLLMSQSVDAVILEYHLGLLDGAAVAEEIKKVRPWLPIVMLAESLELPQDGLKSVDALVTKSDGPPFLLATVHSVLQTRPGPQHDGACAEQAMPPLGEIISNPARRQILVVDDDPSVRESVATSLVSAGYDVVVAEDGFRALSQLRNTLPDVVLSDLDMPGMSGFELLSVVRRRFPQISTVAMSGAYIGEEVPFGVIADGFFAKGSQPRNLFRTIQGLLRTAPARSSEHYRDRAPVWISRNGNDSQGMPYVMLTCAECLRAFPMNLIEGNVRDILEVPCRFCRCMNRYFIQPPAQSGLEAFA
;
A
#
# COMPACT_ATOMS: atom_id res chain seq x y z
N MET A 1 1.11 23.22 -12.52
CA MET A 1 0.43 22.03 -13.08
C MET A 1 1.36 20.85 -12.86
N ALA A 2 0.95 19.84 -12.09
CA ALA A 2 1.75 18.62 -11.96
C ALA A 2 1.89 17.96 -13.33
N ALA A 3 3.09 17.49 -13.67
CA ALA A 3 3.31 16.76 -14.92
C ALA A 3 2.49 15.47 -14.89
N ALA A 4 1.76 15.18 -15.98
CA ALA A 4 1.03 13.92 -16.14
C ALA A 4 2.00 12.74 -16.05
N SER A 5 1.71 11.75 -15.20
CA SER A 5 2.51 10.53 -15.14
C SER A 5 2.47 9.80 -16.48
N THR A 6 3.63 9.33 -16.92
CA THR A 6 3.83 8.68 -18.22
C THR A 6 3.81 7.17 -18.05
N LEU A 7 2.89 6.49 -18.74
CA LEU A 7 2.68 5.05 -18.70
C LEU A 7 3.16 4.42 -20.01
N LEU A 8 3.99 3.38 -19.91
CA LEU A 8 4.30 2.51 -21.04
C LEU A 8 3.30 1.35 -21.09
N CYS A 9 2.46 1.33 -22.11
CA CYS A 9 1.46 0.29 -22.33
C CYS A 9 1.95 -0.70 -23.38
N ILE A 10 2.35 -1.89 -22.95
CA ILE A 10 2.72 -3.01 -23.81
C ILE A 10 1.52 -3.95 -23.88
N HIS A 11 0.69 -3.79 -24.91
CA HIS A 11 -0.59 -4.48 -25.07
C HIS A 11 -0.88 -4.72 -26.55
N ARG A 12 -1.45 -5.88 -26.92
CA ARG A 12 -1.75 -6.21 -28.32
C ARG A 12 -2.79 -5.30 -28.93
N ASP A 13 -3.73 -4.79 -28.12
CA ASP A 13 -4.77 -3.82 -28.51
C ASP A 13 -4.71 -2.56 -27.63
N PRO A 14 -3.77 -1.62 -27.87
CA PRO A 14 -3.59 -0.43 -27.04
C PRO A 14 -4.80 0.50 -26.90
N PRO A 15 -5.70 0.66 -27.90
CA PRO A 15 -6.92 1.46 -27.78
C PRO A 15 -7.81 1.13 -26.56
N GLN A 16 -7.77 -0.12 -26.05
CA GLN A 16 -8.52 -0.52 -24.85
C GLN A 16 -8.07 0.23 -23.58
N LEU A 17 -6.89 0.85 -23.63
CA LEU A 17 -6.29 1.59 -22.51
C LEU A 17 -6.55 3.10 -22.58
N ASN A 18 -7.35 3.57 -23.55
CA ASN A 18 -7.67 4.99 -23.73
C ASN A 18 -8.33 5.63 -22.49
N VAL A 19 -9.01 4.83 -21.67
CA VAL A 19 -9.57 5.27 -20.38
C VAL A 19 -8.52 5.91 -19.46
N LEU A 20 -7.25 5.47 -19.53
CA LEU A 20 -6.16 6.05 -18.76
C LEU A 20 -5.79 7.44 -19.30
N LYS A 21 -5.81 7.60 -20.62
CA LYS A 21 -5.56 8.89 -21.27
C LYS A 21 -6.64 9.91 -20.91
N GLU A 22 -7.90 9.49 -20.89
CA GLU A 22 -9.03 10.32 -20.47
C GLU A 22 -8.92 10.78 -19.01
N LYS A 23 -8.22 10.02 -18.16
CA LYS A 23 -7.93 10.36 -16.77
C LYS A 23 -6.62 11.15 -16.58
N GLY A 24 -6.01 11.62 -17.66
CA GLY A 24 -4.87 12.53 -17.63
C GLY A 24 -3.50 11.86 -17.60
N TYR A 25 -3.40 10.55 -17.81
CA TYR A 25 -2.11 9.87 -17.97
C TYR A 25 -1.55 10.05 -19.39
N ALA A 26 -0.24 10.28 -19.52
CA ALA A 26 0.43 10.28 -20.80
C ALA A 26 0.76 8.84 -21.21
N LEU A 27 0.26 8.37 -22.36
CA LEU A 27 0.45 6.98 -22.80
C LEU A 27 1.49 6.86 -23.90
N ILE A 28 2.46 5.97 -23.70
CA ILE A 28 3.39 5.46 -24.71
C ILE A 28 2.99 4.03 -25.00
N THR A 29 2.72 3.66 -26.25
CA THR A 29 2.15 2.35 -26.57
C THR A 29 3.10 1.46 -27.38
N ALA A 30 3.06 0.17 -27.11
CA ALA A 30 3.76 -0.88 -27.85
C ALA A 30 2.84 -2.10 -28.00
N THR A 31 2.89 -2.75 -29.17
CA THR A 31 2.04 -3.93 -29.46
C THR A 31 2.70 -5.27 -29.10
N HIS A 32 4.00 -5.27 -28.78
CA HIS A 32 4.75 -6.45 -28.40
C HIS A 32 5.95 -6.10 -27.50
N GLY A 33 6.46 -7.09 -26.76
CA GLY A 33 7.48 -6.91 -25.72
C GLY A 33 8.77 -6.25 -26.19
N SER A 34 9.34 -6.69 -27.32
CA SER A 34 10.60 -6.13 -27.84
C SER A 34 10.49 -4.66 -28.25
N HIS A 35 9.34 -4.21 -28.77
CA HIS A 35 9.10 -2.80 -29.03
C HIS A 35 8.98 -2.02 -27.72
N GLY A 36 8.27 -2.56 -26.74
CA GLY A 36 8.16 -1.98 -25.40
C GLY A 36 9.51 -1.79 -24.72
N LEU A 37 10.37 -2.82 -24.73
CA LEU A 37 11.73 -2.75 -24.17
C LEU A 37 12.58 -1.67 -24.86
N ARG A 38 12.50 -1.54 -26.19
CA ARG A 38 13.20 -0.48 -26.93
C ARG A 38 12.71 0.92 -26.54
N LEU A 39 11.40 1.11 -26.39
CA LEU A 39 10.83 2.38 -25.94
C LEU A 39 11.27 2.70 -24.52
N LEU A 40 11.31 1.70 -23.63
CA LEU A 40 11.79 1.87 -22.27
C LEU A 40 13.22 2.43 -22.21
N MET A 41 14.10 2.03 -23.12
CA MET A 41 15.48 2.52 -23.17
C MET A 41 15.59 4.00 -23.60
N SER A 42 14.60 4.53 -24.33
CA SER A 42 14.64 5.88 -24.90
C SER A 42 13.68 6.88 -24.26
N GLN A 43 12.75 6.41 -23.43
CA GLN A 43 11.69 7.21 -22.84
C GLN A 43 11.73 7.16 -21.30
N SER A 44 11.34 8.28 -20.68
CA SER A 44 11.06 8.34 -19.25
C SER A 44 9.64 7.85 -19.00
N VAL A 45 9.48 6.87 -18.13
CA VAL A 45 8.18 6.26 -17.81
C VAL A 45 8.08 6.05 -16.31
N ASP A 46 6.90 6.28 -15.76
CA ASP A 46 6.61 6.18 -14.32
C ASP A 46 6.07 4.80 -13.93
N ALA A 47 5.41 4.10 -14.86
CA ALA A 47 4.97 2.71 -14.71
C ALA A 47 4.82 2.01 -16.05
N VAL A 48 4.75 0.67 -16.02
CA VAL A 48 4.45 -0.18 -17.18
C VAL A 48 3.12 -0.89 -16.97
N ILE A 49 2.25 -0.83 -17.97
CA ILE A 49 1.07 -1.69 -18.08
C ILE A 49 1.40 -2.75 -19.12
N LEU A 50 1.34 -4.02 -18.72
CA LEU A 50 1.87 -5.13 -19.50
C LEU A 50 0.80 -6.21 -19.67
N GLU A 51 0.44 -6.54 -20.91
CA GLU A 51 -0.40 -7.71 -21.17
C GLU A 51 0.38 -9.00 -20.92
N TYR A 52 -0.24 -9.97 -20.25
CA TYR A 52 0.36 -11.26 -20.01
C TYR A 52 0.53 -12.07 -21.29
N HIS A 53 -0.47 -12.07 -22.17
CA HIS A 53 -0.35 -12.76 -23.46
C HIS A 53 0.03 -11.76 -24.55
N LEU A 54 1.31 -11.72 -24.95
CA LEU A 54 1.80 -10.86 -26.06
C LEU A 54 2.08 -11.66 -27.35
N GLY A 55 1.47 -12.84 -27.50
CA GLY A 55 1.70 -13.73 -28.65
C GLY A 55 2.76 -14.78 -28.33
N LEU A 56 3.94 -14.71 -28.97
CA LEU A 56 5.02 -15.70 -28.83
C LEU A 56 5.84 -15.57 -27.53
N LEU A 57 5.76 -14.43 -26.86
CA LEU A 57 6.39 -14.17 -25.56
C LEU A 57 5.32 -13.87 -24.54
N ASP A 58 5.42 -14.50 -23.36
CA ASP A 58 4.57 -14.18 -22.23
C ASP A 58 5.11 -12.91 -21.53
N GLY A 59 4.20 -12.02 -21.14
CA GLY A 59 4.47 -10.75 -20.48
C GLY A 59 5.29 -10.92 -19.20
N ALA A 60 5.25 -12.07 -18.55
CA ALA A 60 6.15 -12.41 -17.43
C ALA A 60 7.64 -12.26 -17.80
N ALA A 61 8.05 -12.80 -18.94
CA ALA A 61 9.43 -12.69 -19.41
C ALA A 61 9.80 -11.24 -19.74
N VAL A 62 8.87 -10.49 -20.33
CA VAL A 62 9.06 -9.05 -20.58
C VAL A 62 9.20 -8.29 -19.26
N ALA A 63 8.42 -8.62 -18.23
CA ALA A 63 8.52 -8.02 -16.91
C ALA A 63 9.89 -8.27 -16.28
N GLU A 64 10.43 -9.49 -16.39
CA GLU A 64 11.78 -9.81 -15.93
C GLU A 64 12.85 -8.97 -16.63
N GLU A 65 12.79 -8.84 -17.95
CA GLU A 65 13.72 -7.99 -18.71
C GLU A 65 13.63 -6.52 -18.32
N ILE A 66 12.41 -6.01 -18.06
CA ILE A 66 12.20 -4.65 -17.56
C ILE A 66 12.87 -4.50 -16.19
N LYS A 67 12.64 -5.44 -15.25
CA LYS A 67 13.20 -5.38 -13.90
C LYS A 67 14.72 -5.53 -13.87
N LYS A 68 15.34 -6.24 -14.82
CA LYS A 68 16.81 -6.29 -14.98
C LYS A 68 17.41 -4.89 -15.24
N VAL A 69 16.70 -4.04 -16.00
CA VAL A 69 17.19 -2.71 -16.38
C VAL A 69 16.70 -1.62 -15.42
N ARG A 70 15.46 -1.70 -14.94
CA ARG A 70 14.82 -0.76 -14.01
C ARG A 70 14.07 -1.50 -12.90
N PRO A 71 14.78 -2.03 -11.88
CA PRO A 71 14.17 -2.80 -10.79
C PRO A 71 13.06 -2.05 -10.04
N TRP A 72 13.20 -0.74 -9.94
CA TRP A 72 12.25 0.16 -9.27
C TRP A 72 11.03 0.52 -10.10
N LEU A 73 10.96 0.15 -11.39
CA LEU A 73 9.86 0.59 -12.25
C LEU A 73 8.63 -0.28 -12.00
N PRO A 74 7.51 0.26 -11.52
CA PRO A 74 6.33 -0.54 -11.25
C PRO A 74 5.73 -1.18 -12.51
N ILE A 75 5.29 -2.43 -12.39
CA ILE A 75 4.64 -3.20 -13.46
C ILE A 75 3.25 -3.64 -13.00
N VAL A 76 2.22 -3.16 -13.72
CA VAL A 76 0.84 -3.63 -13.62
C VAL A 76 0.59 -4.63 -14.75
N MET A 77 0.34 -5.88 -14.40
CA MET A 77 0.07 -6.94 -15.36
C MET A 77 -1.43 -7.03 -15.66
N LEU A 78 -1.79 -7.10 -16.95
CA LEU A 78 -3.14 -7.35 -17.45
C LEU A 78 -3.26 -8.80 -17.93
N ALA A 79 -4.16 -9.58 -17.35
CA ALA A 79 -4.35 -10.99 -17.70
C ALA A 79 -5.79 -11.31 -18.13
N GLU A 80 -5.96 -12.33 -18.97
CA GLU A 80 -7.27 -12.81 -19.41
C GLU A 80 -7.98 -13.64 -18.33
N SER A 81 -7.23 -14.38 -17.51
CA SER A 81 -7.74 -15.18 -16.40
C SER A 81 -6.81 -15.13 -15.18
N LEU A 82 -7.30 -15.61 -14.04
CA LEU A 82 -6.54 -15.66 -12.77
C LEU A 82 -5.52 -16.81 -12.70
N GLU A 83 -5.51 -17.73 -13.67
CA GLU A 83 -4.62 -18.90 -13.66
C GLU A 83 -3.24 -18.54 -14.23
N LEU A 84 -2.46 -17.79 -13.45
CA LEU A 84 -1.08 -17.42 -13.80
C LEU A 84 -0.05 -18.25 -13.02
N PRO A 85 1.03 -18.71 -13.67
CA PRO A 85 2.14 -19.36 -12.98
C PRO A 85 2.79 -18.40 -11.97
N GLN A 86 2.97 -18.84 -10.71
CA GLN A 86 3.53 -18.00 -9.63
C GLN A 86 4.91 -17.42 -9.99
N ASP A 87 5.76 -18.20 -10.65
CA ASP A 87 7.10 -17.76 -11.05
C ASP A 87 7.04 -16.58 -12.02
N GLY A 88 6.00 -16.49 -12.85
CA GLY A 88 5.81 -15.40 -13.80
C GLY A 88 5.37 -14.07 -13.20
N LEU A 89 5.03 -14.02 -11.90
CA LEU A 89 4.55 -12.81 -11.23
C LEU A 89 5.57 -12.19 -10.26
N LYS A 90 6.77 -12.76 -10.12
CA LYS A 90 7.81 -12.23 -9.22
C LYS A 90 8.18 -10.78 -9.55
N SER A 91 8.28 -10.49 -10.84
CA SER A 91 8.64 -9.19 -11.40
C SER A 91 7.46 -8.21 -11.52
N VAL A 92 6.27 -8.60 -11.06
CA VAL A 92 5.03 -7.82 -11.17
C VAL A 92 4.67 -7.19 -9.82
N ASP A 93 4.22 -5.94 -9.84
CA ASP A 93 3.88 -5.17 -8.63
C ASP A 93 2.37 -5.18 -8.34
N ALA A 94 1.53 -5.23 -9.38
CA ALA A 94 0.10 -5.45 -9.25
C ALA A 94 -0.48 -6.22 -10.45
N LEU A 95 -1.63 -6.85 -10.25
CA LEU A 95 -2.31 -7.69 -11.24
C LEU A 95 -3.76 -7.23 -11.40
N VAL A 96 -4.20 -7.05 -12.65
CA VAL A 96 -5.59 -6.76 -13.01
C VAL A 96 -6.03 -7.77 -14.07
N THR A 97 -7.22 -8.30 -13.93
CA THR A 97 -7.82 -9.17 -14.94
C THR A 97 -8.66 -8.34 -15.91
N LYS A 98 -8.72 -8.74 -17.18
CA LYS A 98 -9.53 -8.02 -18.18
C LYS A 98 -11.02 -8.00 -17.80
N SER A 99 -11.49 -9.00 -17.05
CA SER A 99 -12.86 -9.04 -16.49
C SER A 99 -13.13 -7.99 -15.41
N ASP A 100 -12.10 -7.48 -14.72
CA ASP A 100 -12.27 -6.46 -13.67
C ASP A 100 -12.67 -5.09 -14.25
N GLY A 101 -12.40 -4.87 -15.53
CA GLY A 101 -12.82 -3.68 -16.27
C GLY A 101 -12.02 -2.40 -15.98
N PRO A 102 -12.37 -1.29 -16.67
CA PRO A 102 -11.61 -0.04 -16.63
C PRO A 102 -11.45 0.64 -15.25
N PRO A 103 -12.47 0.68 -14.37
CA PRO A 103 -12.33 1.31 -13.05
C PRO A 103 -11.24 0.68 -12.19
N PHE A 104 -11.07 -0.65 -12.29
CA PHE A 104 -10.09 -1.41 -11.53
C PHE A 104 -8.68 -1.15 -11.99
N LEU A 105 -8.51 -1.10 -13.31
CA LEU A 105 -7.25 -0.75 -13.90
C LEU A 105 -6.80 0.64 -13.44
N LEU A 106 -7.71 1.60 -13.45
CA LEU A 106 -7.44 2.97 -12.99
C LEU A 106 -7.01 3.00 -11.51
N ALA A 107 -7.79 2.36 -10.63
CA ALA A 107 -7.48 2.31 -9.21
C ALA A 107 -6.14 1.62 -8.93
N THR A 108 -5.85 0.52 -9.63
CA THR A 108 -4.60 -0.23 -9.48
C THR A 108 -3.40 0.59 -9.96
N VAL A 109 -3.50 1.23 -11.14
CA VAL A 109 -2.43 2.10 -11.66
C VAL A 109 -2.16 3.25 -10.70
N HIS A 110 -3.21 3.88 -10.17
CA HIS A 110 -3.07 4.95 -9.20
C HIS A 110 -2.34 4.50 -7.92
N SER A 111 -2.79 3.39 -7.34
CA SER A 111 -2.17 2.79 -6.14
C SER A 111 -0.70 2.41 -6.37
N VAL A 112 -0.38 1.86 -7.55
CA VAL A 112 0.99 1.45 -7.86
C VAL A 112 1.91 2.65 -8.11
N LEU A 113 1.43 3.73 -8.72
CA LEU A 113 2.22 4.96 -8.87
C LEU A 113 2.48 5.66 -7.52
N GLN A 114 1.56 5.48 -6.57
CA GLN A 114 1.69 5.92 -5.18
C GLN A 114 2.63 5.01 -4.37
N THR A 115 2.87 3.76 -4.77
CA THR A 115 3.88 2.90 -4.13
C THR A 115 5.20 2.95 -4.92
N ARG A 116 6.25 3.64 -4.45
CA ARG A 116 7.58 3.48 -5.08
C ARG A 116 8.16 2.11 -4.70
N PRO A 117 8.55 1.23 -5.64
CA PRO A 117 9.16 -0.03 -5.29
C PRO A 117 10.55 0.18 -4.64
N GLY A 118 10.69 -0.23 -3.38
CA GLY A 118 11.99 -0.56 -2.80
C GLY A 118 12.57 -1.84 -3.43
N PRO A 119 13.89 -2.09 -3.32
CA PRO A 119 14.57 -3.19 -4.00
C PRO A 119 13.97 -4.56 -3.62
N GLN A 120 13.66 -5.35 -4.64
CA GLN A 120 13.08 -6.69 -4.51
C GLN A 120 14.13 -7.64 -3.92
N HIS A 121 13.79 -8.30 -2.81
CA HIS A 121 14.52 -9.47 -2.33
C HIS A 121 13.98 -10.70 -3.06
N ASP A 122 14.89 -11.42 -3.69
CA ASP A 122 14.62 -12.66 -4.42
C ASP A 122 13.91 -13.69 -3.53
N GLY A 123 12.87 -14.30 -4.09
CA GLY A 123 12.03 -15.25 -3.40
C GLY A 123 12.75 -16.56 -3.07
N ALA A 124 12.79 -16.90 -1.79
CA ALA A 124 12.68 -18.26 -1.32
C ALA A 124 11.68 -18.27 -0.16
N CYS A 125 10.63 -19.08 -0.28
CA CYS A 125 9.83 -19.49 0.87
C CYS A 125 10.72 -20.44 1.68
N ALA A 126 11.53 -19.88 2.58
CA ALA A 126 12.32 -20.64 3.54
C ALA A 126 11.70 -20.44 4.92
N GLU A 127 11.16 -21.52 5.43
CA GLU A 127 10.84 -21.73 6.83
C GLU A 127 12.15 -21.70 7.63
N GLN A 128 12.71 -20.50 7.90
CA GLN A 128 13.92 -20.34 8.72
C GLN A 128 13.87 -19.06 9.57
N ALA A 129 14.39 -19.24 10.79
CA ALA A 129 14.38 -18.36 11.93
C ALA A 129 14.69 -16.88 11.65
N MET A 130 14.13 -16.03 12.52
CA MET A 130 14.52 -14.65 12.79
C MET A 130 16.03 -14.43 12.54
N PRO A 131 16.45 -13.45 11.72
CA PRO A 131 17.86 -13.11 11.65
C PRO A 131 18.31 -12.61 13.03
N PRO A 132 19.53 -12.96 13.48
CA PRO A 132 20.06 -12.39 14.72
C PRO A 132 20.18 -10.88 14.56
N LEU A 133 19.76 -10.15 15.60
CA LEU A 133 19.90 -8.69 15.75
C LEU A 133 21.40 -8.33 15.74
N GLY A 134 21.97 -8.22 14.54
CA GLY A 134 23.34 -7.77 14.29
C GLY A 134 23.32 -6.43 13.58
N GLU A 135 23.48 -5.36 14.37
CA GLU A 135 23.96 -4.02 14.01
C GLU A 135 23.59 -3.49 12.61
N ILE A 136 22.34 -3.06 12.46
CA ILE A 136 22.01 -1.97 11.54
C ILE A 136 22.56 -0.70 12.21
N ILE A 137 23.32 0.11 11.46
CA ILE A 137 23.99 1.32 11.95
C ILE A 137 22.93 2.33 12.42
N SER A 138 22.49 2.17 13.66
CA SER A 138 21.75 3.16 14.43
C SER A 138 22.71 4.31 14.67
N ASN A 139 22.57 5.41 13.95
CA ASN A 139 23.20 6.65 14.36
C ASN A 139 22.58 7.03 15.73
N PRO A 140 23.32 7.01 16.85
CA PRO A 140 22.76 7.33 18.15
C PRO A 140 22.68 8.85 18.28
N ALA A 141 21.64 9.48 17.73
CA ALA A 141 21.34 10.88 18.02
C ALA A 141 19.90 11.37 17.75
N ARG A 142 19.11 10.75 16.86
CA ARG A 142 17.71 11.20 16.60
C ARG A 142 16.79 10.02 16.29
N ARG A 143 15.66 9.95 17.01
CA ARG A 143 14.60 8.99 16.76
C ARG A 143 13.81 9.42 15.52
N GLN A 144 13.52 8.47 14.64
CA GLN A 144 12.85 8.74 13.37
C GLN A 144 11.35 8.47 13.47
N ILE A 145 10.57 9.39 12.91
CA ILE A 145 9.11 9.35 12.93
C ILE A 145 8.58 9.45 11.49
N LEU A 146 7.72 8.52 11.10
CA LEU A 146 6.97 8.60 9.85
C LEU A 146 5.60 9.23 10.10
N VAL A 147 5.30 10.34 9.43
CA VAL A 147 4.00 11.03 9.48
C VAL A 147 3.25 10.76 8.17
N VAL A 148 2.05 10.19 8.29
CA VAL A 148 1.17 9.83 7.17
C VAL A 148 -0.15 10.57 7.32
N ASP A 149 -0.45 11.44 6.36
CA ASP A 149 -1.67 12.26 6.32
C ASP A 149 -1.89 12.73 4.88
N ASP A 150 -3.11 12.70 4.36
CA ASP A 150 -3.41 13.14 3.00
C ASP A 150 -3.53 14.67 2.87
N ASP A 151 -3.85 15.37 3.96
CA ASP A 151 -3.87 16.84 4.00
C ASP A 151 -2.43 17.39 4.10
N PRO A 152 -1.91 18.08 3.07
CA PRO A 152 -0.55 18.62 3.10
C PRO A 152 -0.33 19.63 4.23
N SER A 153 -1.37 20.38 4.62
CA SER A 153 -1.29 21.40 5.67
C SER A 153 -1.13 20.76 7.05
N VAL A 154 -1.90 19.69 7.32
CA VAL A 154 -1.79 18.92 8.57
C VAL A 154 -0.45 18.20 8.61
N ARG A 155 -0.08 17.52 7.52
CA ARG A 155 1.20 16.81 7.38
C ARG A 155 2.40 17.73 7.66
N GLU A 156 2.43 18.90 7.04
CA GLU A 156 3.52 19.89 7.20
C GLU A 156 3.55 20.48 8.61
N SER A 157 2.40 20.79 9.19
CA SER A 157 2.29 21.32 10.56
C SER A 157 2.81 20.32 11.61
N VAL A 158 2.39 19.06 11.51
CA VAL A 158 2.85 17.97 12.40
C VAL A 158 4.34 17.72 12.20
N ALA A 159 4.81 17.62 10.95
CA ALA A 159 6.22 17.40 10.66
C ALA A 159 7.10 18.53 11.20
N THR A 160 6.74 19.79 10.97
CA THR A 160 7.47 20.96 11.46
C THR A 160 7.55 20.97 12.98
N SER A 161 6.47 20.61 13.66
CA SER A 161 6.41 20.51 15.12
C SER A 161 7.36 19.42 15.65
N LEU A 162 7.40 18.26 15.01
CA LEU A 162 8.27 17.14 15.39
C LEU A 162 9.75 17.41 15.11
N VAL A 163 10.07 18.01 13.96
CA VAL A 163 11.45 18.44 13.63
C VAL A 163 11.94 19.47 14.65
N SER A 164 11.09 20.44 15.02
CA SER A 164 11.42 21.44 16.05
C SER A 164 11.66 20.82 17.43
N ALA A 165 11.05 19.67 17.72
CA ALA A 165 11.28 18.90 18.93
C ALA A 165 12.53 17.98 18.86
N GLY A 166 13.26 17.99 17.74
CA GLY A 166 14.53 17.27 17.57
C GLY A 166 14.41 15.87 17.00
N TYR A 167 13.24 15.46 16.51
CA TYR A 167 13.05 14.19 15.81
C TYR A 167 13.50 14.28 14.35
N ASP A 168 13.91 13.14 13.80
CA ASP A 168 14.02 13.00 12.34
C ASP A 168 12.65 12.62 11.78
N VAL A 169 12.17 13.30 10.75
CA VAL A 169 10.79 13.15 10.28
C VAL A 169 10.77 12.82 8.79
N VAL A 170 10.13 11.70 8.47
CA VAL A 170 9.79 11.31 7.11
C VAL A 170 8.29 11.49 6.93
N VAL A 171 7.87 11.92 5.75
CA VAL A 171 6.45 12.16 5.44
C VAL A 171 5.96 11.26 4.30
N ALA A 172 4.72 10.81 4.41
CA ALA A 172 3.99 10.13 3.36
C ALA A 172 2.61 10.76 3.18
N GLU A 173 2.15 10.82 1.94
CA GLU A 173 0.87 11.45 1.56
C GLU A 173 -0.32 10.49 1.61
N ASP A 174 -0.08 9.19 1.72
CA ASP A 174 -1.12 8.17 1.80
C ASP A 174 -0.56 6.87 2.40
N GLY A 175 -1.45 5.92 2.71
CA GLY A 175 -1.05 4.62 3.27
C GLY A 175 -0.15 3.79 2.36
N PHE A 176 -0.31 3.90 1.04
CA PHE A 176 0.50 3.19 0.06
C PHE A 176 1.95 3.68 0.05
N ARG A 177 2.16 5.01 0.02
CA ARG A 177 3.45 5.69 0.15
C ARG A 177 4.14 5.33 1.46
N ALA A 178 3.38 5.28 2.56
CA ALA A 178 3.91 4.86 3.86
C ALA A 178 4.44 3.42 3.83
N LEU A 179 3.67 2.46 3.31
CA LEU A 179 4.14 1.07 3.19
C LEU A 179 5.36 0.92 2.28
N SER A 180 5.42 1.70 1.19
CA SER A 180 6.58 1.77 0.31
C SER A 180 7.84 2.24 1.06
N GLN A 181 7.73 3.25 1.92
CA GLN A 181 8.85 3.74 2.73
C GLN A 181 9.28 2.72 3.80
N LEU A 182 8.31 2.05 4.44
CA LEU A 182 8.56 1.01 5.45
C LEU A 182 9.31 -0.22 4.92
N ARG A 183 9.31 -0.45 3.60
CA ARG A 183 10.16 -1.47 2.97
C ARG A 183 11.65 -1.13 3.04
N ASN A 184 12.00 0.16 3.08
CA ASN A 184 13.37 0.64 2.98
C ASN A 184 13.94 1.10 4.32
N THR A 185 13.10 1.63 5.21
CA THR A 185 13.54 2.20 6.48
C THR A 185 12.47 1.97 7.55
N LEU A 186 12.90 1.52 8.72
CA LEU A 186 12.03 1.24 9.86
C LEU A 186 12.09 2.41 10.83
N PRO A 187 11.08 3.31 10.84
CA PRO A 187 11.00 4.38 11.82
C PRO A 187 10.70 3.82 13.22
N ASP A 188 10.99 4.59 14.26
CA ASP A 188 10.64 4.23 15.63
C ASP A 188 9.12 4.36 15.88
N VAL A 189 8.48 5.34 15.22
CA VAL A 189 7.04 5.62 15.35
C VAL A 189 6.42 5.91 13.98
N VAL A 190 5.23 5.37 13.74
CA VAL A 190 4.35 5.76 12.63
C VAL A 190 3.15 6.52 13.21
N LEU A 191 2.96 7.77 12.78
CA LEU A 191 1.75 8.55 12.98
C LEU A 191 0.93 8.45 11.70
N SER A 192 -0.30 7.95 11.77
CA SER A 192 -1.18 7.86 10.61
C SER A 192 -2.49 8.55 10.89
N ASP A 193 -2.93 9.41 9.99
CA ASP A 193 -4.34 9.75 9.89
C ASP A 193 -5.19 8.51 9.62
N LEU A 194 -6.39 8.47 10.19
CA LEU A 194 -7.34 7.38 9.99
C LEU A 194 -8.16 7.56 8.70
N ASP A 195 -8.49 8.81 8.36
CA ASP A 195 -9.44 9.15 7.30
C ASP A 195 -8.73 9.51 5.99
N MET A 196 -8.01 8.55 5.40
CA MET A 196 -7.28 8.74 4.13
C MET A 196 -7.97 8.07 2.94
N PRO A 197 -7.94 8.67 1.74
CA PRO A 197 -8.47 8.06 0.52
C PRO A 197 -7.63 6.87 0.04
N GLY A 198 -8.29 5.89 -0.58
CA GLY A 198 -7.65 4.71 -1.17
C GLY A 198 -7.27 3.65 -0.11
N MET A 199 -6.22 3.91 0.66
CA MET A 199 -5.85 3.10 1.83
C MET A 199 -6.08 3.91 3.10
N SER A 200 -7.10 3.55 3.88
CA SER A 200 -7.35 4.21 5.16
C SER A 200 -6.23 3.95 6.18
N GLY A 201 -6.12 4.81 7.19
CA GLY A 201 -5.14 4.61 8.27
C GLY A 201 -5.38 3.33 9.05
N PHE A 202 -6.63 2.87 9.13
CA PHE A 202 -6.96 1.58 9.74
C PHE A 202 -6.27 0.41 9.03
N GLU A 203 -6.26 0.40 7.69
CA GLU A 203 -5.61 -0.66 6.91
C GLU A 203 -4.10 -0.56 7.05
N LEU A 204 -3.54 0.66 6.94
CA LEU A 204 -2.11 0.90 7.11
C LEU A 204 -1.63 0.40 8.48
N LEU A 205 -2.23 0.87 9.57
CA LEU A 205 -1.81 0.52 10.92
C LEU A 205 -1.94 -0.99 11.19
N SER A 206 -2.94 -1.65 10.61
CA SER A 206 -3.11 -3.10 10.68
C SER A 206 -1.96 -3.85 10.00
N VAL A 207 -1.54 -3.39 8.81
CA VAL A 207 -0.38 -3.96 8.09
C VAL A 207 0.91 -3.71 8.88
N VAL A 208 1.13 -2.48 9.37
CA VAL A 208 2.32 -2.09 10.14
C VAL A 208 2.45 -2.96 11.38
N ARG A 209 1.37 -3.13 12.13
CA ARG A 209 1.38 -3.93 13.36
C ARG A 209 1.65 -5.42 13.13
N ARG A 210 1.16 -5.99 12.03
CA ARG A 210 1.42 -7.40 11.69
C ARG A 210 2.87 -7.62 11.28
N ARG A 211 3.39 -6.75 10.41
CA ARG A 211 4.69 -6.95 9.74
C ARG A 211 5.87 -6.35 10.50
N PHE A 212 5.64 -5.25 11.19
CA PHE A 212 6.65 -4.46 11.90
C PHE A 212 6.22 -4.22 13.36
N PRO A 213 6.03 -5.29 14.17
CA PRO A 213 5.54 -5.17 15.55
C PRO A 213 6.45 -4.34 16.47
N GLN A 214 7.70 -4.10 16.06
CA GLN A 214 8.65 -3.23 16.76
C GLN A 214 8.36 -1.72 16.58
N ILE A 215 7.60 -1.35 15.54
CA ILE A 215 7.26 0.05 15.26
C ILE A 215 6.08 0.45 16.13
N SER A 216 6.22 1.54 16.89
CA SER A 216 5.11 2.09 17.65
C SER A 216 4.12 2.78 16.72
N THR A 217 2.83 2.47 16.82
CA THR A 217 1.80 3.09 15.97
C THR A 217 0.96 4.11 16.73
N VAL A 218 0.76 5.30 16.15
CA VAL A 218 -0.12 6.35 16.67
C VAL A 218 -1.17 6.67 15.62
N ALA A 219 -2.45 6.52 15.97
CA ALA A 219 -3.54 6.94 15.12
C ALA A 219 -3.85 8.43 15.34
N MET A 220 -4.11 9.15 14.26
CA MET A 220 -4.55 10.55 14.27
C MET A 220 -5.97 10.63 13.69
N SER A 221 -6.85 11.42 14.30
CA SER A 221 -8.15 11.71 13.68
C SER A 221 -8.72 13.03 14.18
N GLY A 222 -9.42 13.76 13.30
CA GLY A 222 -10.17 14.96 13.66
C GLY A 222 -11.61 14.69 14.08
N ALA A 223 -12.12 13.47 13.88
CA ALA A 223 -13.50 13.10 14.18
C ALA A 223 -13.72 12.64 15.63
N TYR A 224 -12.63 12.37 16.38
CA TYR A 224 -12.68 11.85 17.74
C TYR A 224 -12.11 12.86 18.74
N ILE A 225 -12.79 13.00 19.88
CA ILE A 225 -12.39 13.87 20.99
C ILE A 225 -11.91 12.96 22.13
N GLY A 226 -10.64 13.08 22.53
CA GLY A 226 -10.05 12.30 23.62
C GLY A 226 -8.60 11.86 23.37
N GLU A 227 -8.00 11.18 24.34
CA GLU A 227 -6.64 10.57 24.24
C GLU A 227 -6.69 9.03 24.14
N GLU A 228 -7.88 8.43 24.22
CA GLU A 228 -8.09 6.98 24.10
C GLU A 228 -8.15 6.53 22.64
N VAL A 229 -7.61 5.33 22.38
CA VAL A 229 -7.65 4.72 21.04
C VAL A 229 -9.09 4.30 20.72
N PRO A 230 -9.68 4.75 19.60
CA PRO A 230 -11.04 4.36 19.22
C PRO A 230 -11.20 2.85 19.09
N PHE A 231 -12.39 2.34 19.42
CA PHE A 231 -12.70 0.91 19.31
C PHE A 231 -12.47 0.42 17.86
N GLY A 232 -11.70 -0.67 17.70
CA GLY A 232 -11.32 -1.23 16.40
C GLY A 232 -10.03 -0.67 15.77
N VAL A 233 -9.49 0.45 16.30
CA VAL A 233 -8.19 0.98 15.88
C VAL A 233 -7.06 0.20 16.54
N ILE A 234 -6.13 -0.26 15.71
CA ILE A 234 -4.98 -1.05 16.12
C ILE A 234 -3.76 -0.12 16.24
N ALA A 235 -3.77 0.70 17.28
CA ALA A 235 -2.71 1.68 17.55
C ALA A 235 -2.20 1.57 18.99
N ASP A 236 -0.92 1.88 19.19
CA ASP A 236 -0.32 2.00 20.53
C ASP A 236 -0.65 3.32 21.24
N GLY A 237 -1.07 4.32 20.47
CA GLY A 237 -1.51 5.62 20.99
C GLY A 237 -2.48 6.30 20.02
N PHE A 238 -3.11 7.36 20.51
CA PHE A 238 -4.05 8.16 19.74
C PHE A 238 -3.74 9.66 19.88
N PHE A 239 -4.01 10.42 18.83
CA PHE A 239 -3.88 11.86 18.80
C PHE A 239 -5.08 12.50 18.07
N ALA A 240 -5.90 13.23 18.81
CA ALA A 240 -6.98 14.03 18.22
C ALA A 240 -6.41 15.25 17.49
N LYS A 241 -6.63 15.34 16.16
CA LYS A 241 -6.23 16.49 15.33
C LYS A 241 -6.89 17.76 15.90
N GLY A 242 -6.14 18.86 15.97
CA GLY A 242 -6.59 20.11 16.61
C GLY A 242 -6.36 20.19 18.12
N SER A 243 -5.89 19.11 18.75
CA SER A 243 -5.41 19.15 20.14
C SER A 243 -4.07 19.88 20.26
N GLN A 244 -3.70 20.25 21.49
CA GLN A 244 -2.42 20.91 21.76
C GLN A 244 -1.25 20.00 21.35
N PRO A 245 -0.21 20.53 20.65
CA PRO A 245 0.97 19.75 20.24
C PRO A 245 1.68 19.02 21.39
N ARG A 246 1.58 19.57 22.62
CA ARG A 246 2.10 18.95 23.85
C ARG A 246 1.58 17.52 24.07
N ASN A 247 0.34 17.24 23.69
CA ASN A 247 -0.25 15.91 23.85
C ASN A 247 0.41 14.91 22.89
N LEU A 248 0.64 15.31 21.64
CA LEU A 248 1.35 14.47 20.67
C LEU A 248 2.75 14.10 21.15
N PHE A 249 3.50 15.08 21.66
CA PHE A 249 4.84 14.84 22.18
C PHE A 249 4.83 13.91 23.39
N ARG A 250 3.85 14.06 24.31
CA ARG A 250 3.68 13.17 25.46
C ARG A 250 3.45 11.73 25.02
N THR A 251 2.53 11.51 24.07
CA THR A 251 2.23 10.18 23.53
C THR A 251 3.47 9.55 22.91
N ILE A 252 4.17 10.27 22.04
CA ILE A 252 5.39 9.80 21.37
C ILE A 252 6.49 9.46 22.38
N GLN A 253 6.75 10.34 23.36
CA GLN A 253 7.75 10.10 24.38
C GLN A 253 7.42 8.89 25.27
N GLY A 254 6.14 8.67 25.59
CA GLY A 254 5.70 7.49 26.34
C GLY A 254 5.95 6.19 25.58
N LEU A 255 5.59 6.16 24.28
CA LEU A 255 5.81 5.01 23.42
C LEU A 255 7.29 4.67 23.26
N LEU A 256 8.11 5.68 22.98
CA LEU A 256 9.54 5.49 22.80
C LEU A 256 10.30 5.12 24.10
N ARG A 257 9.70 5.28 25.28
CA ARG A 257 10.24 4.80 26.56
C ARG A 257 9.88 3.33 26.83
N THR A 258 8.79 2.84 26.24
CA THR A 258 8.22 1.51 26.49
C THR A 258 8.46 0.52 25.33
N ALA A 259 8.94 1.01 24.19
CA ALA A 259 9.27 0.24 22.98
C ALA A 259 10.15 -1.00 23.20
N PRO A 260 11.18 -1.01 24.09
CA PRO A 260 12.03 -2.20 24.26
C PRO A 260 11.33 -3.41 24.90
N ALA A 261 10.15 -3.23 25.51
CA ALA A 261 9.48 -4.28 26.31
C ALA A 261 8.30 -4.96 25.60
N ARG A 262 7.97 -4.57 24.36
CA ARG A 262 6.84 -5.14 23.60
C ARG A 262 7.32 -6.32 22.74
N SER A 263 7.56 -7.45 23.39
CA SER A 263 7.93 -8.72 22.76
C SER A 263 6.80 -9.28 21.87
N SER A 264 6.96 -9.11 20.56
CA SER A 264 6.89 -10.07 19.43
C SER A 264 5.87 -11.24 19.36
N GLU A 265 5.19 -11.68 20.43
CA GLU A 265 4.46 -12.96 20.41
C GLU A 265 2.93 -12.85 20.41
N HIS A 266 2.35 -11.74 20.87
CA HIS A 266 0.88 -11.64 21.01
C HIS A 266 0.14 -10.99 19.84
N TYR A 267 0.84 -10.35 18.89
CA TYR A 267 0.18 -9.49 17.90
C TYR A 267 0.06 -10.07 16.50
N ARG A 268 0.84 -11.10 16.15
CA ARG A 268 0.82 -11.72 14.81
C ARG A 268 -0.56 -12.29 14.42
N ASP A 269 -1.42 -12.61 15.40
CA ASP A 269 -2.65 -13.39 15.18
C ASP A 269 -4.00 -12.65 15.22
N ARG A 270 -4.07 -11.36 15.58
CA ARG A 270 -5.34 -10.80 16.13
C ARG A 270 -6.03 -9.63 15.41
N ALA A 271 -5.56 -9.16 14.26
CA ALA A 271 -6.14 -7.96 13.66
C ALA A 271 -6.44 -8.12 12.17
N PRO A 272 -7.68 -8.39 11.72
CA PRO A 272 -8.01 -8.37 10.30
C PRO A 272 -7.66 -6.98 9.70
N VAL A 273 -7.13 -6.97 8.48
CA VAL A 273 -6.92 -5.70 7.75
C VAL A 273 -8.30 -5.11 7.45
N TRP A 274 -8.57 -3.93 8.00
CA TRP A 274 -9.79 -3.17 7.69
C TRP A 274 -9.69 -2.66 6.27
N ILE A 275 -10.77 -2.72 5.48
CA ILE A 275 -10.77 -2.22 4.10
C ILE A 275 -12.04 -1.43 3.83
N SER A 276 -11.86 -0.19 3.38
CA SER A 276 -12.96 0.62 2.88
C SER A 276 -13.36 0.17 1.47
N ARG A 277 -14.67 0.13 1.16
CA ARG A 277 -15.16 -0.23 -0.18
C ARG A 277 -14.65 0.80 -1.20
N ASN A 278 -14.00 0.34 -2.27
CA ASN A 278 -13.29 1.18 -3.24
C ASN A 278 -14.09 1.49 -4.53
N GLY A 279 -15.38 1.13 -4.56
CA GLY A 279 -16.30 1.43 -5.67
C GLY A 279 -16.91 0.18 -6.32
N ASN A 280 -17.38 0.33 -7.56
CA ASN A 280 -18.00 -0.73 -8.36
C ASN A 280 -17.24 -0.94 -9.69
N ASP A 281 -17.23 -2.18 -10.18
CA ASP A 281 -16.65 -2.57 -11.47
C ASP A 281 -17.51 -2.15 -12.66
N SER A 282 -17.06 -2.48 -13.88
CA SER A 282 -17.83 -2.20 -15.12
C SER A 282 -19.15 -2.96 -15.24
N GLN A 283 -19.34 -4.00 -14.43
CA GLN A 283 -20.56 -4.80 -14.34
C GLN A 283 -21.45 -4.36 -13.15
N GLY A 284 -21.02 -3.35 -12.39
CA GLY A 284 -21.73 -2.84 -11.21
C GLY A 284 -21.44 -3.62 -9.92
N MET A 285 -20.49 -4.57 -9.90
CA MET A 285 -20.12 -5.35 -8.72
C MET A 285 -19.18 -4.55 -7.79
N PRO A 286 -19.44 -4.50 -6.47
CA PRO A 286 -18.59 -3.77 -5.54
C PRO A 286 -17.22 -4.45 -5.33
N TYR A 287 -16.17 -3.66 -5.08
CA TYR A 287 -14.81 -4.19 -4.94
C TYR A 287 -13.96 -3.50 -3.87
N VAL A 288 -12.85 -4.16 -3.56
CA VAL A 288 -11.83 -3.67 -2.63
C VAL A 288 -10.42 -3.87 -3.19
N MET A 289 -9.52 -2.95 -2.88
CA MET A 289 -8.08 -3.12 -3.09
C MET A 289 -7.47 -3.76 -1.85
N LEU A 290 -6.93 -4.96 -2.01
CA LEU A 290 -6.25 -5.69 -0.93
C LEU A 290 -4.75 -5.54 -1.05
N THR A 291 -4.09 -5.09 0.01
CA THR A 291 -2.63 -5.14 0.10
C THR A 291 -2.22 -6.33 0.93
N CYS A 292 -1.40 -7.21 0.36
CA CYS A 292 -0.92 -8.37 1.09
C CYS A 292 -0.01 -7.95 2.26
N ALA A 293 -0.31 -8.41 3.48
CA ALA A 293 0.51 -8.07 4.65
C ALA A 293 1.93 -8.65 4.60
N GLU A 294 2.15 -9.72 3.84
CA GLU A 294 3.45 -10.39 3.71
C GLU A 294 4.29 -9.83 2.57
N CYS A 295 3.78 -9.81 1.33
CA CYS A 295 4.54 -9.35 0.17
C CYS A 295 4.30 -7.88 -0.21
N LEU A 296 3.39 -7.19 0.48
CA LEU A 296 3.03 -5.78 0.28
C LEU A 296 2.56 -5.41 -1.13
N ARG A 297 2.28 -6.40 -1.99
CA ARG A 297 1.69 -6.18 -3.32
C ARG A 297 0.18 -6.03 -3.20
N ALA A 298 -0.35 -5.08 -3.95
CA ALA A 298 -1.77 -4.81 -4.02
C ALA A 298 -2.43 -5.65 -5.13
N PHE A 299 -3.64 -6.13 -4.88
CA PHE A 299 -4.47 -6.78 -5.87
C PHE A 299 -5.95 -6.48 -5.62
N PRO A 300 -6.75 -6.31 -6.67
CA PRO A 300 -8.18 -6.10 -6.52
C PRO A 300 -8.90 -7.41 -6.19
N MET A 301 -10.04 -7.27 -5.51
CA MET A 301 -10.99 -8.36 -5.29
C MET A 301 -12.43 -7.88 -5.38
N ASN A 302 -13.24 -8.60 -6.17
CA ASN A 302 -14.68 -8.43 -6.23
C ASN A 302 -15.33 -8.98 -4.96
N LEU A 303 -16.26 -8.22 -4.39
CA LEU A 303 -17.03 -8.66 -3.24
C LEU A 303 -18.16 -9.56 -3.71
N ILE A 304 -18.12 -10.83 -3.32
CA ILE A 304 -19.25 -11.73 -3.45
C ILE A 304 -20.21 -11.40 -2.30
N GLU A 305 -21.46 -11.06 -2.61
CA GLU A 305 -22.47 -10.80 -1.58
C GLU A 305 -22.62 -12.05 -0.69
N GLY A 306 -22.32 -11.92 0.60
CA GLY A 306 -22.36 -13.08 1.47
C GLY A 306 -22.00 -12.92 2.94
N ASN A 307 -21.15 -11.97 3.37
CA ASN A 307 -21.00 -11.64 4.81
C ASN A 307 -20.24 -10.32 5.01
N VAL A 308 -20.96 -9.23 5.29
CA VAL A 308 -20.39 -7.88 5.54
C VAL A 308 -19.96 -7.71 7.01
N ARG A 309 -19.82 -8.81 7.78
CA ARG A 309 -19.56 -8.77 9.23
C ARG A 309 -18.57 -9.82 9.75
N ASP A 310 -18.03 -10.66 8.88
CA ASP A 310 -17.05 -11.67 9.28
C ASP A 310 -15.63 -11.29 8.86
N ILE A 311 -14.65 -11.84 9.57
CA ILE A 311 -13.27 -11.87 9.08
C ILE A 311 -13.24 -12.81 7.88
N LEU A 312 -12.93 -12.24 6.72
CA LEU A 312 -12.77 -12.98 5.48
C LEU A 312 -11.31 -13.37 5.30
N GLU A 313 -11.08 -14.49 4.62
CA GLU A 313 -9.74 -14.97 4.31
C GLU A 313 -9.56 -15.12 2.80
N VAL A 314 -8.43 -14.64 2.30
CA VAL A 314 -8.07 -14.76 0.89
C VAL A 314 -6.58 -15.08 0.73
N PRO A 315 -6.22 -16.08 -0.08
CA PRO A 315 -4.82 -16.29 -0.45
C PRO A 315 -4.33 -15.12 -1.31
N CYS A 316 -3.15 -14.59 -0.98
CA CYS A 316 -2.50 -13.61 -1.85
C CYS A 316 -2.24 -14.20 -3.23
N ARG A 317 -2.56 -13.44 -4.29
CA ARG A 317 -2.30 -13.86 -5.68
C ARG A 317 -0.81 -13.94 -6.03
N PHE A 318 0.06 -13.37 -5.20
CA PHE A 318 1.52 -13.35 -5.39
C PHE A 318 2.26 -14.34 -4.49
N CYS A 319 2.03 -14.30 -3.15
CA CYS A 319 2.72 -15.20 -2.21
C CYS A 319 1.90 -16.38 -1.68
N ARG A 320 0.61 -16.51 -2.03
CA ARG A 320 -0.35 -17.51 -1.50
C ARG A 320 -0.56 -17.53 0.02
N CYS A 321 0.24 -16.77 0.77
CA CYS A 321 0.02 -16.36 2.15
C CYS A 321 -1.44 -15.93 2.39
N MET A 322 -2.06 -16.45 3.45
CA MET A 322 -3.47 -16.20 3.75
C MET A 322 -3.63 -14.82 4.39
N ASN A 323 -4.39 -13.93 3.76
CA ASN A 323 -4.69 -12.59 4.28
C ASN A 323 -6.05 -12.63 4.95
N ARG A 324 -6.12 -12.16 6.20
CA ARG A 324 -7.36 -12.04 6.96
C ARG A 324 -7.78 -10.58 6.97
N TYR A 325 -8.98 -10.27 6.50
CA TYR A 325 -9.45 -8.90 6.32
C TYR A 325 -10.90 -8.73 6.76
N PHE A 326 -11.27 -7.49 7.03
CA PHE A 326 -12.62 -7.08 7.42
C PHE A 326 -13.03 -5.92 6.53
N ILE A 327 -14.14 -6.08 5.80
CA ILE A 327 -14.65 -5.02 4.93
C ILE A 327 -15.58 -4.15 5.76
N GLN A 328 -15.27 -2.86 5.86
CA GLN A 328 -16.14 -1.93 6.55
C GLN A 328 -17.53 -1.91 5.87
N PRO A 329 -18.64 -2.05 6.62
CA PRO A 329 -19.97 -1.86 6.06
C PRO A 329 -20.07 -0.47 5.43
N PRO A 330 -20.82 -0.31 4.32
CA PRO A 330 -21.04 1.01 3.75
C PRO A 330 -21.62 1.92 4.83
N ALA A 331 -21.05 3.12 4.99
CA ALA A 331 -21.56 4.11 5.92
C ALA A 331 -23.04 4.36 5.59
N GLN A 332 -23.94 3.96 6.48
CA GLN A 332 -25.33 4.38 6.35
C GLN A 332 -25.32 5.90 6.52
N SER A 333 -25.82 6.60 5.51
CA SER A 333 -26.10 8.03 5.59
C SER A 333 -27.14 8.24 6.69
N GLY A 334 -26.67 8.57 7.89
CA GLY A 334 -27.49 8.81 9.06
C GLY A 334 -26.77 8.37 10.33
N LEU A 335 -26.52 9.32 11.23
CA LEU A 335 -26.26 8.99 12.63
C LEU A 335 -27.36 8.04 13.10
N GLU A 336 -27.02 6.80 13.43
CA GLU A 336 -27.56 6.09 14.59
C GLU A 336 -26.95 4.69 14.72
N ALA A 337 -26.63 4.37 15.98
CA ALA A 337 -26.52 3.04 16.58
C ALA A 337 -25.27 2.19 16.27
N PHE A 338 -24.25 2.35 17.13
CA PHE A 338 -23.64 1.19 17.79
C PHE A 338 -23.45 1.52 19.28
N ALA A 339 -24.43 1.07 20.07
CA ALA A 339 -24.29 0.83 21.50
C ALA A 339 -23.66 -0.55 21.71
#